data_AF-A0A353YGQ7-F1
#
_entry.id   AF-A0A353YGQ7-F1
#
_cell.length_a   1.000
_cell.length_b   1.000
_cell.length_c   1.000
_cell.angle_alpha   90.00
_cell.angle_beta   90.00
_cell.angle_gamma   90.00
#
_symmetry.space_group_name_H-M   'P 1'
#
loop_
_entity.id
_entity.type
_entity.pdbx_description
1 polymer ?
#
loop_
_entity_poly.entity_id
_entity_poly.type
_entity_poly.pdbx_seq_one_letter_code
_entity_poly.pdbx_strand_id
1 'polypeptide(L)'
;MAGSLFAFLRATFYRWASLWPEVCPDLVKAPRVLAVGDLHVDNFGTWRDTEGRLVWGVNDFDEVANMPYAVDLVRLVTSAILAKQENGLTIDASGAATAALEGYRESLEAGGKPFILEESHPGLREMALGAEREPIHF
;
A
#
# COMPACT_ATOMS: atom_id res chain seq x y z
N MET A 1 22.92 -5.08 4.35
CA MET A 1 21.90 -4.27 3.66
C MET A 1 22.19 -4.37 2.16
N ALA A 2 21.34 -4.91 1.28
CA ALA A 2 19.95 -5.34 1.37
C ALA A 2 19.82 -6.86 1.14
N GLY A 3 18.91 -7.52 1.87
CA GLY A 3 18.60 -8.94 1.64
C GLY A 3 17.78 -9.18 0.36
N SER A 4 17.16 -8.13 -0.18
CA SER A 4 16.36 -8.17 -1.40
C SER A 4 16.06 -6.76 -1.98
N LEU A 5 15.51 -6.68 -3.20
CA LEU A 5 15.11 -5.43 -3.83
C LEU A 5 13.93 -4.76 -3.11
N PHE A 6 12.98 -5.55 -2.62
CA PHE A 6 11.85 -5.03 -1.85
C PHE A 6 12.31 -4.41 -0.52
N ALA A 7 13.20 -5.09 0.21
CA ALA A 7 13.79 -4.55 1.43
C ALA A 7 14.60 -3.28 1.17
N PHE A 8 15.30 -3.18 0.03
CA PHE A 8 15.98 -1.97 -0.38
C PHE A 8 14.99 -0.82 -0.64
N LEU A 9 13.91 -1.07 -1.39
CA LEU A 9 12.88 -0.07 -1.66
C LEU A 9 12.34 0.51 -0.35
N ARG A 10 11.92 -0.36 0.59
CA ARG A 10 11.38 0.02 1.90
C ARG A 10 12.37 0.84 2.73
N ALA A 11 13.64 0.47 2.75
CA ALA A 11 14.64 1.17 3.56
C ALA A 11 15.13 2.50 2.96
N THR A 12 14.66 2.92 1.78
CA THR A 12 15.27 4.03 1.03
C THR A 12 14.26 5.04 0.47
N PHE A 13 13.23 5.41 1.25
CA PHE A 13 12.26 6.44 0.87
C PHE A 13 12.89 7.73 0.34
N TYR A 14 13.84 8.35 1.03
CA TYR A 14 14.43 9.63 0.58
C TYR A 14 15.17 9.50 -0.76
N ARG A 15 15.72 8.32 -1.06
CA ARG A 15 16.31 8.04 -2.38
C ARG A 15 15.23 7.98 -3.45
N TRP A 16 14.11 7.31 -3.17
CA TRP A 16 12.94 7.33 -4.02
C TRP A 16 12.40 8.74 -4.25
N ALA A 17 12.21 9.51 -3.19
CA ALA A 17 11.72 10.89 -3.24
C ALA A 17 12.59 11.78 -4.15
N SER A 18 13.91 11.55 -4.17
CA SER A 18 14.84 12.26 -5.05
C SER A 18 14.76 11.82 -6.52
N LEU A 19 14.50 10.55 -6.80
CA LEU A 19 14.63 9.97 -8.16
C LEU A 19 13.31 9.87 -8.92
N TRP A 20 12.20 9.59 -8.23
CA TRP A 20 10.91 9.40 -8.89
C TRP A 20 10.46 10.58 -9.79
N PRO A 21 10.78 11.86 -9.49
CA PRO A 21 10.41 12.97 -10.36
C PRO A 21 11.17 12.95 -11.69
N GLU A 22 12.39 12.40 -11.70
CA GLU A 22 13.19 12.24 -12.91
C GLU A 22 12.69 11.08 -13.77
N VAL A 23 12.23 10.00 -13.13
CA VAL A 23 11.72 8.80 -13.81
C VAL A 23 10.30 9.02 -14.35
N CYS A 24 9.46 9.76 -13.62
CA CYS A 24 8.06 9.99 -13.96
C CYS A 24 7.72 11.50 -14.02
N PRO A 25 8.37 12.29 -14.89
CA PRO A 25 8.25 13.75 -14.88
C PRO A 25 6.83 14.26 -15.13
N ASP A 26 6.04 13.51 -15.89
CA ASP A 26 4.65 13.88 -16.17
C ASP A 26 3.74 13.72 -14.95
N LEU A 27 4.03 12.75 -14.07
CA LEU A 27 3.24 12.48 -12.87
C LEU A 27 3.54 13.48 -11.75
N VAL A 28 4.66 14.20 -11.81
CA VAL A 28 5.00 15.27 -10.87
C VAL A 28 4.00 16.43 -10.93
N LYS A 29 3.32 16.59 -12.07
CA LYS A 29 2.29 17.63 -12.28
C LYS A 29 0.91 17.23 -11.76
N ALA A 30 0.74 16.00 -11.27
CA ALA A 30 -0.53 15.56 -10.73
C ALA A 30 -0.94 16.40 -9.50
N PRO A 31 -2.26 16.54 -9.22
CA PRO A 31 -2.77 17.18 -8.02
C PRO A 31 -2.04 16.72 -6.76
N ARG A 32 -1.69 17.71 -5.93
CA ARG A 32 -1.00 17.46 -4.67
C ARG A 32 -2.00 17.20 -3.56
N VAL A 33 -1.72 16.18 -2.77
CA VAL A 33 -2.49 15.76 -1.60
C VAL A 33 -1.55 15.55 -0.43
N LEU A 34 -2.10 15.36 0.76
CA LEU A 34 -1.34 14.82 1.87
C LEU A 34 -1.09 13.33 1.61
N ALA A 35 0.02 13.04 0.94
CA ALA A 35 0.42 11.68 0.54
C ALA A 35 1.13 10.99 1.71
N VAL A 36 1.08 9.65 1.73
CA VAL A 36 1.79 8.80 2.70
C VAL A 36 3.30 8.91 2.50
N GLY A 37 3.74 8.99 1.25
CA GLY A 37 5.15 9.12 0.88
C GLY A 37 5.83 7.77 0.77
N ASP A 38 6.01 7.07 1.89
CA ASP A 38 6.68 5.77 1.93
C ASP A 38 5.76 4.58 1.60
N LEU A 39 4.66 4.80 0.87
CA LEU A 39 3.66 3.75 0.67
C LEU A 39 4.19 2.52 -0.08
N HIS A 40 4.09 1.35 0.55
CA HIS A 40 4.38 0.05 -0.01
C HIS A 40 3.42 -1.02 0.53
N VAL A 41 3.39 -2.21 -0.09
CA VAL A 41 2.45 -3.29 0.29
C VAL A 41 2.49 -3.66 1.78
N ASP A 42 3.66 -3.63 2.42
CA ASP A 42 3.80 -3.93 3.85
C ASP A 42 3.26 -2.83 4.78
N ASN A 43 2.89 -1.65 4.28
CA ASN A 43 2.17 -0.67 5.09
C ASN A 43 0.70 -1.03 5.25
N PHE A 44 0.18 -1.97 4.45
CA PHE A 44 -1.19 -2.41 4.57
C PHE A 44 -1.31 -3.50 5.62
N GLY A 45 -2.17 -3.27 6.61
CA GLY A 45 -2.39 -4.20 7.70
C GLY A 45 -3.81 -4.12 8.24
N THR A 46 -4.07 -4.91 9.27
CA THR A 46 -5.31 -4.87 10.03
C THR A 46 -5.08 -4.41 11.45
N TRP A 47 -6.04 -3.66 11.99
CA TRP A 47 -6.05 -3.23 13.39
C TRP A 47 -7.49 -3.06 13.87
N ARG A 48 -7.65 -2.86 15.17
CA ARG A 48 -8.96 -2.55 15.76
C ARG A 48 -9.11 -1.04 15.90
N ASP A 49 -10.25 -0.52 15.47
CA ASP A 49 -10.62 0.87 15.75
C ASP A 49 -11.03 1.05 17.23
N THR A 50 -11.43 2.26 17.59
CA THR A 50 -11.88 2.59 18.97
C THR A 50 -13.13 1.83 19.41
N GLU A 51 -13.91 1.30 18.47
CA GLU A 51 -15.12 0.50 18.72
C GLU A 51 -14.80 -1.01 18.71
N GLY A 52 -13.53 -1.38 18.51
CA GLY A 52 -13.07 -2.76 18.45
C GLY A 52 -13.26 -3.45 17.09
N ARG A 53 -13.75 -2.73 16.08
CA ARG A 53 -14.01 -3.27 14.74
C ARG A 53 -12.72 -3.51 13.99
N LEU A 54 -12.64 -4.62 13.25
CA LEU A 54 -11.47 -4.92 12.42
C LEU A 54 -11.46 -4.02 11.17
N VAL A 55 -10.44 -3.18 11.06
CA VAL A 55 -10.20 -2.26 9.94
C VAL A 55 -8.99 -2.75 9.15
N TRP A 56 -9.01 -2.52 7.84
CA TRP A 56 -7.86 -2.66 6.96
C TRP A 56 -7.44 -1.31 6.40
N GLY A 57 -6.15 -1.06 6.26
CA GLY A 57 -5.67 0.15 5.62
C GLY A 57 -4.17 0.34 5.77
N VAL A 58 -3.73 1.58 5.54
CA VAL A 58 -2.34 2.02 5.65
C VAL A 58 -1.95 2.32 7.11
N ASN A 59 -0.81 1.82 7.54
CA ASN A 59 -0.09 2.21 8.74
C ASN A 59 1.15 3.05 8.38
N ASP A 60 1.81 3.58 9.41
CA ASP A 60 3.09 4.29 9.32
C ASP A 60 3.05 5.58 8.47
N PHE A 61 3.10 6.74 9.14
CA PHE A 61 2.84 8.05 8.54
C PHE A 61 3.99 9.03 8.80
N ASP A 62 5.19 8.53 9.08
CA ASP A 62 6.36 9.35 9.43
C ASP A 62 6.86 10.19 8.23
N GLU A 63 6.64 9.73 6.99
CA GLU A 63 7.04 10.37 5.73
C GLU A 63 5.93 11.18 5.05
N VAL A 64 4.81 11.41 5.75
CA VAL A 64 3.67 12.15 5.20
C VAL A 64 4.09 13.55 4.76
N ALA A 65 3.77 13.88 3.51
CA ALA A 65 4.03 15.21 2.98
C ALA A 65 3.04 15.60 1.88
N ASN A 66 2.90 16.92 1.67
CA ASN A 66 2.12 17.43 0.55
C ASN A 66 2.86 17.13 -0.75
N MET A 67 2.41 16.13 -1.52
CA MET A 67 3.07 15.60 -2.73
C MET A 67 2.03 15.25 -3.80
N PRO A 68 2.41 15.14 -5.09
CA PRO A 68 1.49 14.64 -6.11
C PRO A 68 0.99 13.24 -5.72
N TYR A 69 -0.32 13.00 -5.76
CA TYR A 69 -0.91 11.71 -5.31
C TYR A 69 -0.29 10.49 -6.01
N ALA A 70 0.21 10.68 -7.23
CA ALA A 70 0.82 9.65 -8.03
C ALA A 70 2.08 9.05 -7.39
N VAL A 71 2.76 9.74 -6.46
CA VAL A 71 3.93 9.19 -5.76
C VAL A 71 3.59 7.91 -5.02
N ASP A 72 2.45 7.89 -4.32
CA ASP A 72 1.98 6.76 -3.53
C ASP A 72 1.56 5.60 -4.44
N LEU A 73 0.81 5.88 -5.53
CA LEU A 73 0.39 4.85 -6.48
C LEU A 73 1.57 4.20 -7.20
N VAL A 74 2.53 4.99 -7.68
CA VAL A 74 3.71 4.47 -8.37
C VAL A 74 4.58 3.66 -7.41
N ARG A 75 4.77 4.14 -6.18
CA ARG A 75 5.56 3.44 -5.16
C ARG A 75 4.89 2.13 -4.73
N LEU A 76 3.57 2.15 -4.49
CA LEU A 76 2.79 0.97 -4.14
C LEU A 76 2.87 -0.11 -5.22
N VAL A 77 2.61 0.24 -6.48
CA VAL A 77 2.68 -0.72 -7.61
C VAL A 77 4.10 -1.27 -7.77
N THR A 78 5.12 -0.41 -7.66
CA THR A 78 6.53 -0.84 -7.69
C THR A 78 6.82 -1.84 -6.57
N SER A 79 6.34 -1.56 -5.36
CA SER A 79 6.53 -2.44 -4.20
C SER A 79 5.85 -3.81 -4.40
N ALA A 80 4.65 -3.84 -5.00
CA ALA A 80 3.94 -5.08 -5.30
C ALA A 80 4.69 -5.95 -6.34
N ILE A 81 5.27 -5.31 -7.36
CA ILE A 81 6.10 -5.98 -8.38
C ILE A 81 7.38 -6.56 -7.77
N LEU A 82 8.01 -5.85 -6.83
CA LEU A 82 9.20 -6.35 -6.14
C LEU A 82 8.86 -7.46 -5.14
N ALA A 83 7.77 -7.32 -4.38
CA ALA A 83 7.30 -8.34 -3.44
C ALA A 83 6.92 -9.66 -4.13
N LYS A 84 6.48 -9.62 -5.39
CA LYS A 84 6.25 -10.83 -6.21
C LYS A 84 7.48 -11.74 -6.29
N GLN A 85 8.68 -11.16 -6.37
CA GLN A 85 9.92 -11.91 -6.47
C GLN A 85 10.25 -12.69 -5.19
N GLU A 86 9.61 -12.34 -4.07
CA GLU A 86 9.83 -12.95 -2.76
C GLU A 86 8.67 -13.87 -2.33
N ASN A 87 7.42 -13.48 -2.63
CA ASN A 87 6.22 -14.10 -2.05
C ASN A 87 5.33 -14.84 -3.06
N GLY A 88 5.76 -15.00 -4.32
CA GLY A 88 5.06 -15.83 -5.30
C GLY A 88 3.74 -15.26 -5.81
N LEU A 89 3.54 -13.94 -5.73
CA LEU A 89 2.35 -13.28 -6.29
C LEU A 89 2.25 -13.55 -7.81
N THR A 90 1.07 -13.93 -8.30
CA THR A 90 0.87 -14.25 -9.72
C THR A 90 0.54 -13.04 -10.58
N ILE A 91 0.24 -11.88 -9.98
CA ILE A 91 -0.11 -10.65 -10.69
C ILE A 91 1.08 -10.11 -11.50
N ASP A 92 0.84 -9.65 -12.72
CA ASP A 92 1.86 -8.96 -13.51
C ASP A 92 1.84 -7.44 -13.21
N ALA A 93 2.83 -6.71 -13.74
CA ALA A 93 2.94 -5.28 -13.50
C ALA A 93 1.70 -4.50 -13.97
N SER A 94 1.14 -4.91 -15.12
CA SER A 94 -0.08 -4.30 -15.68
C SER A 94 -1.28 -4.53 -14.77
N GLY A 95 -1.50 -5.78 -14.33
CA GLY A 95 -2.58 -6.12 -13.41
C GLY A 95 -2.45 -5.40 -12.07
N ALA A 96 -1.24 -5.29 -11.52
CA ALA A 96 -1.01 -4.56 -10.27
C ALA A 96 -1.33 -3.07 -10.42
N ALA A 97 -0.91 -2.45 -11.53
CA ALA A 97 -1.21 -1.06 -11.82
C ALA A 97 -2.71 -0.81 -12.02
N THR A 98 -3.38 -1.68 -12.78
CA THR A 98 -4.83 -1.60 -13.02
C THR A 98 -5.60 -1.74 -11.71
N ALA A 99 -5.30 -2.78 -10.92
CA ALA A 99 -5.99 -3.01 -9.64
C ALA A 99 -5.79 -1.83 -8.66
N ALA A 100 -4.57 -1.30 -8.55
CA ALA A 100 -4.31 -0.14 -7.70
C ALA A 100 -5.06 1.11 -8.18
N LEU A 101 -5.09 1.36 -9.49
CA LEU A 101 -5.74 2.54 -10.05
C LEU A 101 -7.28 2.45 -9.99
N GLU A 102 -7.85 1.29 -10.27
CA GLU A 102 -9.29 1.03 -10.17
C GLU A 102 -9.74 1.17 -8.71
N GLY A 103 -9.08 0.49 -7.76
CA GLY A 103 -9.43 0.61 -6.34
C GLY A 103 -9.30 2.04 -5.81
N TYR A 104 -8.26 2.78 -6.24
CA TYR A 104 -8.11 4.19 -5.87
C TYR A 104 -9.25 5.06 -6.43
N ARG A 105 -9.62 4.86 -7.70
CA ARG A 105 -10.73 5.59 -8.35
C ARG A 105 -12.07 5.28 -7.69
N GLU A 106 -12.39 4.00 -7.53
CA GLU A 106 -13.65 3.55 -6.92
C GLU A 106 -13.80 4.09 -5.50
N SER A 107 -12.71 4.09 -4.71
CA SER A 107 -12.71 4.66 -3.37
C SER A 107 -13.00 6.17 -3.38
N LEU A 108 -12.39 6.93 -4.30
CA LEU A 108 -12.67 8.35 -4.45
C LEU A 108 -14.11 8.62 -4.89
N GLU A 109 -14.63 7.87 -5.86
CA GLU A 109 -16.01 7.98 -6.35
C GLU A 109 -17.03 7.63 -5.25
N ALA A 110 -16.71 6.68 -4.37
CA ALA A 110 -17.51 6.32 -3.21
C ALA A 110 -17.39 7.32 -2.03
N GLY A 111 -16.56 8.36 -2.16
CA GLY A 111 -16.39 9.42 -1.17
C GLY A 111 -15.33 9.16 -0.10
N GLY A 112 -14.43 8.18 -0.30
CA GLY A 112 -13.31 7.89 0.58
C GLY A 112 -13.74 7.44 1.98
N LYS A 113 -14.13 6.17 2.11
CA LYS A 113 -14.60 5.61 3.39
C LYS A 113 -13.54 4.71 4.04
N PRO A 114 -13.51 4.62 5.38
CA PRO A 114 -12.72 3.60 6.08
C PRO A 114 -13.06 2.20 5.59
N PHE A 115 -12.06 1.33 5.43
CA PHE A 115 -12.26 -0.04 4.99
C PHE A 115 -12.51 -0.95 6.20
N ILE A 116 -13.76 -1.01 6.66
CA ILE A 116 -14.18 -1.83 7.80
C ILE A 116 -14.49 -3.25 7.32
N LEU A 117 -13.74 -4.24 7.82
CA LEU A 117 -13.89 -5.64 7.43
C LEU A 117 -15.14 -6.28 8.03
N GLU A 118 -15.52 -5.84 9.23
CA GLU A 118 -16.62 -6.43 10.02
C GLU A 118 -18.01 -6.24 9.39
N GLU A 119 -18.19 -5.18 8.60
CA GLU A 119 -19.51 -4.78 8.09
C GLU A 119 -19.74 -5.18 6.61
N SER A 120 -18.72 -5.02 5.76
CA SER A 120 -18.90 -5.06 4.31
C SER A 120 -18.06 -6.11 3.58
N HIS A 121 -17.12 -6.76 4.28
CA HIS A 121 -16.13 -7.64 3.64
C HIS A 121 -15.92 -8.96 4.39
N PRO A 122 -16.96 -9.81 4.51
CA PRO A 122 -16.91 -11.03 5.32
C PRO A 122 -15.80 -12.00 4.88
N GLY A 123 -15.54 -12.13 3.58
CA GLY A 123 -14.45 -12.98 3.08
C GLY A 123 -13.06 -12.46 3.47
N LEU A 124 -12.83 -11.14 3.38
CA LEU A 124 -11.57 -10.53 3.80
C LEU A 124 -11.39 -10.59 5.32
N ARG A 125 -12.49 -10.46 6.08
CA ARG A 125 -12.49 -10.65 7.54
C ARG A 125 -12.07 -12.08 7.90
N GLU A 126 -12.65 -13.08 7.25
CA GLU A 126 -12.27 -14.48 7.47
C GLU A 126 -10.81 -14.74 7.13
N MET A 127 -10.30 -14.19 6.03
CA MET A 127 -8.89 -14.28 5.67
C MET A 127 -7.98 -13.64 6.74
N ALA A 128 -8.32 -12.43 7.17
CA ALA A 128 -7.55 -11.70 8.19
C ALA A 128 -7.51 -12.44 9.53
N LEU A 129 -8.64 -13.01 9.98
CA LEU A 129 -8.72 -13.78 11.22
C LEU A 129 -8.15 -15.20 11.06
N GLY A 130 -8.18 -15.78 9.86
CA GLY A 130 -7.62 -17.09 9.55
C GLY A 130 -6.10 -17.09 9.58
N ALA A 131 -5.47 -15.97 9.22
CA ALA A 131 -4.02 -15.78 9.30
C ALA A 131 -3.48 -15.73 10.75
N GLU A 132 -4.34 -15.52 11.76
CA GLU A 132 -3.95 -15.56 13.18
C GLU A 132 -3.81 -17.00 13.74
N ARG A 133 -4.06 -18.05 12.94
CA ARG A 133 -3.93 -19.45 13.37
C ARG A 133 -2.58 -20.05 12.98
N GLU A 134 -1.53 -19.60 13.67
CA GLU A 134 -0.53 -20.45 14.33
C GLU A 134 0.50 -19.52 15.02
N PRO A 135 0.32 -19.19 16.31
CA PRO A 135 1.47 -18.74 17.08
C PRO A 135 2.45 -19.90 17.09
N ILE A 136 3.52 -19.80 16.30
CA ILE A 136 4.66 -20.72 16.40
C ILE A 136 5.06 -20.69 17.87
N HIS A 137 4.91 -21.85 18.53
CA HIS A 137 5.22 -22.02 19.94
C HIS A 137 6.57 -21.35 20.28
N PHE A 138 6.55 -20.43 21.24
CA PHE A 138 7.77 -19.93 21.89
C PHE A 138 8.42 -21.05 22.72
#